data_AF-A0A520WTM5-F1
#
_entry.id   AF-A0A520WTM5-F1
#
_cell.length_a   1.000
_cell.length_b   1.000
_cell.length_c   1.000
_cell.angle_alpha   90.00
_cell.angle_beta   90.00
_cell.angle_gamma   90.00
#
_symmetry.space_group_name_H-M   'P 1'
#
loop_
_entity.id
_entity.type
_entity.pdbx_description
1 polymer ?
#
loop_
_entity_poly.entity_id
_entity_poly.type
_entity_poly.pdbx_seq_one_letter_code
_entity_poly.pdbx_strand_id
1 'polypeptide(L)'
;MRRCVTFWVFPLIAAACSYGTNTSGQVEQFTSDLSEEERACVEGRLLTGWDLNLADLDGDLSPEEEIAVDTATELCRLTANSSAALPPTDNENPQVSEELLQAPAVFSPSDTPPGEDPLLDQYWLECGLGKAKACDDLFYSAPRGSRYEQFAFSCGGRRNMDCSLLLGIDQPDGDLNPLTPPPGDDENLDRLWTRCSEGSTSACGELRLTAASGSLYSQFGTSCGARGTTYCTLILEYDGEPPSLDDLNPTMDPPGQDELLDQLWELCGNQDARACKDLAKHGPADSVYVKFGISCGGRSVAPCARLFADLQPANP
;
A
#
# COMPACT_ATOMS: atom_id res chain seq x y z
N MET A 1 32.37 -54.20 -44.97
CA MET A 1 32.45 -52.86 -45.60
C MET A 1 31.28 -52.02 -45.06
N ARG A 2 31.58 -50.81 -44.53
CA ARG A 2 30.71 -49.61 -44.32
C ARG A 2 29.41 -49.79 -43.50
N ARG A 3 29.36 -49.37 -42.23
CA ARG A 3 29.10 -48.00 -41.64
C ARG A 3 27.60 -47.65 -41.57
N CYS A 4 26.99 -47.69 -40.37
CA CYS A 4 26.65 -46.58 -39.44
C CYS A 4 25.60 -45.58 -39.98
N VAL A 5 24.42 -45.48 -39.33
CA VAL A 5 24.02 -44.38 -38.41
C VAL A 5 22.86 -44.88 -37.53
N THR A 6 23.06 -44.85 -36.22
CA THR A 6 22.07 -45.10 -35.16
C THR A 6 21.63 -43.74 -34.60
N PHE A 7 20.35 -43.41 -34.65
CA PHE A 7 19.77 -42.36 -33.82
C PHE A 7 19.17 -43.01 -32.58
N TRP A 8 19.84 -42.86 -31.44
CA TRP A 8 19.33 -43.24 -30.13
C TRP A 8 18.43 -42.11 -29.62
N VAL A 9 17.14 -42.38 -29.46
CA VAL A 9 16.23 -41.55 -28.65
C VAL A 9 16.16 -42.21 -27.28
N PHE A 10 16.77 -41.59 -26.28
CA PHE A 10 16.63 -41.95 -24.87
C PHE A 10 15.22 -41.58 -24.38
N PRO A 11 14.44 -42.50 -23.77
CA PRO A 11 13.31 -42.11 -22.95
C PRO A 11 13.85 -41.75 -21.55
N LEU A 12 13.68 -40.49 -21.16
CA LEU A 12 13.88 -40.06 -19.78
C LEU A 12 12.74 -40.62 -18.92
N ILE A 13 13.09 -41.54 -18.05
CA ILE A 13 12.26 -42.07 -16.97
C ILE A 13 12.01 -40.90 -16.00
N ALA A 14 10.79 -40.35 -15.99
CA ALA A 14 10.34 -39.48 -14.93
C ALA A 14 10.18 -40.35 -13.67
N ALA A 15 11.14 -40.24 -12.75
CA ALA A 15 10.99 -40.74 -11.39
C ALA A 15 9.93 -39.90 -10.69
N ALA A 16 8.72 -40.44 -10.56
CA ALA A 16 7.74 -39.94 -9.62
C ALA A 16 8.25 -40.20 -8.21
N CYS A 17 8.81 -39.18 -7.57
CA CYS A 17 8.93 -39.17 -6.12
C CYS A 17 7.53 -38.93 -5.55
N SER A 18 6.84 -40.04 -5.32
CA SER A 18 5.67 -40.11 -4.45
C SER A 18 6.12 -39.75 -3.03
N TYR A 19 5.78 -38.54 -2.57
CA TYR A 19 5.62 -38.30 -1.14
C TYR A 19 4.20 -38.71 -0.77
N GLY A 20 4.02 -40.01 -0.56
CA GLY A 20 2.88 -40.52 0.16
C GLY A 20 3.13 -40.34 1.66
N THR A 21 2.51 -39.34 2.26
CA THR A 21 2.12 -39.43 3.67
C THR A 21 0.65 -39.82 3.71
N ASN A 22 0.42 -41.12 3.90
CA ASN A 22 -0.85 -41.64 4.36
C ASN A 22 -1.07 -41.13 5.79
N THR A 23 -1.88 -40.09 5.94
CA THR A 23 -2.60 -39.82 7.19
C THR A 23 -4.03 -39.50 6.81
N SER A 24 -4.87 -40.53 6.77
CA SER A 24 -6.32 -40.39 6.78
C SER A 24 -6.72 -39.69 8.09
N GLY A 25 -6.88 -38.37 8.05
CA GLY A 25 -7.24 -37.56 9.21
C GLY A 25 -7.07 -36.04 9.10
N GLN A 26 -6.59 -35.48 7.98
CA GLN A 26 -6.20 -34.05 7.93
C GLN A 26 -7.31 -33.04 7.61
N VAL A 27 -8.56 -33.47 7.38
CA VAL A 27 -9.69 -32.51 7.25
C VAL A 27 -10.00 -31.84 8.60
N GLU A 28 -9.60 -32.44 9.73
CA GLU A 28 -9.73 -31.81 11.04
C GLU A 28 -8.73 -30.67 11.29
N GLN A 29 -7.70 -30.45 10.46
CA GLN A 29 -6.50 -29.74 10.92
C GLN A 29 -6.40 -28.24 10.59
N PHE A 30 -7.19 -27.70 9.64
CA PHE A 30 -7.12 -26.27 9.28
C PHE A 30 -8.07 -25.36 10.10
N THR A 31 -9.12 -25.93 10.69
CA THR A 31 -10.12 -25.19 11.48
C THR A 31 -10.26 -25.68 12.92
N SER A 32 -9.50 -26.71 13.34
CA SER A 32 -9.52 -27.23 14.73
C SER A 32 -9.09 -26.20 15.76
N ASP A 33 -8.27 -25.23 15.36
CA ASP A 33 -7.70 -24.21 16.24
C ASP A 33 -8.51 -22.90 16.22
N LEU A 34 -9.71 -22.90 15.61
CA LEU A 34 -10.63 -21.76 15.59
C LEU A 34 -11.74 -21.95 16.63
N SER A 35 -12.01 -20.89 17.39
CA SER A 35 -13.23 -20.79 18.19
C SER A 35 -14.48 -20.78 17.30
N GLU A 36 -15.64 -21.06 17.89
CA GLU A 36 -16.93 -21.08 17.18
C GLU A 36 -17.24 -19.72 16.53
N GLU A 37 -16.82 -18.62 17.16
CA GLU A 37 -16.98 -17.25 16.62
C GLU A 37 -16.01 -16.97 15.46
N GLU A 38 -14.73 -17.36 15.59
CA GLU A 38 -13.75 -17.21 14.51
C GLU A 38 -14.17 -18.04 13.29
N ARG A 39 -14.66 -19.25 13.51
CA ARG A 39 -15.12 -20.13 12.44
C ARG A 39 -16.30 -19.52 11.68
N ALA A 40 -17.29 -18.97 12.37
CA ALA A 40 -18.43 -18.31 11.73
C ALA A 40 -17.99 -17.05 10.95
N CYS A 41 -17.01 -16.31 11.48
CA CYS A 41 -16.41 -15.17 10.78
C CYS A 41 -15.66 -15.60 9.50
N VAL A 42 -14.85 -16.66 9.59
CA VAL A 42 -14.08 -17.20 8.45
C VAL A 42 -15.01 -17.72 7.38
N GLU A 43 -16.04 -18.48 7.75
CA GLU A 43 -17.06 -18.98 6.83
C GLU A 43 -17.82 -17.83 6.15
N GLY A 44 -18.19 -16.80 6.91
CA GLY A 44 -18.80 -15.59 6.35
C GLY A 44 -17.91 -14.90 5.33
N ARG A 45 -16.62 -14.70 5.66
CA ARG A 45 -15.66 -14.04 4.77
C ARG A 45 -15.34 -14.86 3.53
N LEU A 46 -15.21 -16.18 3.64
CA LEU A 46 -14.96 -17.06 2.49
C LEU A 46 -16.14 -17.05 1.52
N LEU A 47 -17.37 -17.12 2.04
CA LEU A 47 -18.58 -17.07 1.23
C LEU A 47 -18.76 -15.71 0.55
N THR A 48 -18.49 -14.60 1.24
CA THR A 48 -18.72 -13.26 0.68
C THR A 48 -17.54 -12.73 -0.14
N GLY A 49 -16.31 -13.17 0.14
CA GLY A 49 -15.09 -12.62 -0.46
C GLY A 49 -14.52 -13.49 -1.57
N TRP A 50 -14.73 -14.81 -1.53
CA TRP A 50 -14.14 -15.76 -2.49
C TRP A 50 -15.18 -16.71 -3.11
N ASP A 51 -16.47 -16.57 -2.78
CA ASP A 51 -17.55 -17.51 -3.13
C ASP A 51 -17.21 -18.97 -2.74
N LEU A 52 -16.42 -19.12 -1.68
CA LEU A 52 -15.99 -20.41 -1.16
C LEU A 52 -16.82 -20.75 0.06
N ASN A 53 -17.44 -21.92 0.03
CA ASN A 53 -18.10 -22.47 1.20
C ASN A 53 -17.11 -23.33 1.97
N LEU A 54 -16.82 -22.95 3.22
CA LEU A 54 -15.90 -23.68 4.09
C LEU A 54 -16.31 -25.15 4.27
N ALA A 55 -17.60 -25.48 4.17
CA ALA A 55 -18.10 -26.85 4.23
C ALA A 55 -17.83 -27.68 2.96
N ASP A 56 -17.57 -27.01 1.83
CA ASP A 56 -17.35 -27.63 0.51
C ASP A 56 -15.84 -27.71 0.15
N LEU A 57 -14.97 -27.17 0.99
CA LEU A 57 -13.52 -27.23 0.84
C LEU A 57 -12.97 -28.60 1.30
N ASP A 58 -12.32 -29.31 0.38
CA ASP A 58 -11.65 -30.59 0.66
C ASP A 58 -10.30 -30.39 1.37
N GLY A 59 -9.69 -31.46 1.88
CA GLY A 59 -8.38 -31.41 2.55
C GLY A 59 -7.17 -31.18 1.62
N ASP A 60 -7.38 -31.08 0.31
CA ASP A 60 -6.35 -30.78 -0.69
C ASP A 60 -6.76 -29.50 -1.44
N LEU A 61 -6.56 -28.36 -0.76
CA LEU A 61 -6.89 -27.03 -1.29
C LEU A 61 -5.98 -26.69 -2.47
N SER A 62 -6.54 -26.02 -3.47
CA SER A 62 -5.70 -25.32 -4.44
C SER A 62 -4.93 -24.19 -3.76
N PRO A 63 -3.79 -23.74 -4.33
CA PRO A 63 -3.02 -22.63 -3.76
C PRO A 63 -3.83 -21.34 -3.57
N GLU A 64 -4.88 -21.14 -4.38
CA GLU A 64 -5.76 -19.97 -4.31
C GLU A 64 -6.75 -20.09 -3.15
N GLU A 65 -7.28 -21.29 -2.89
CA GLU A 65 -8.16 -21.58 -1.75
C GLU A 65 -7.39 -21.56 -0.42
N GLU A 66 -6.15 -22.04 -0.40
CA GLU A 66 -5.27 -21.98 0.78
C GLU A 66 -5.01 -20.53 1.20
N ILE A 67 -4.67 -19.66 0.25
CA ILE A 67 -4.48 -18.22 0.51
C ILE A 67 -5.78 -17.58 1.03
N ALA A 68 -6.94 -17.94 0.45
CA ALA A 68 -8.24 -17.41 0.87
C ALA A 68 -8.57 -17.79 2.33
N VAL A 69 -8.37 -19.07 2.69
CA VAL A 69 -8.63 -19.59 4.04
C VAL A 69 -7.69 -18.96 5.06
N ASP A 70 -6.39 -18.86 4.76
CA ASP A 70 -5.41 -18.24 5.65
C ASP A 70 -5.70 -16.74 5.85
N THR A 71 -6.01 -16.03 4.77
CA THR A 71 -6.34 -14.60 4.82
C THR A 71 -7.62 -14.36 5.64
N ALA A 72 -8.68 -15.13 5.40
CA ALA A 72 -9.92 -15.03 6.17
C ALA A 72 -9.70 -15.33 7.66
N THR A 73 -8.87 -16.33 7.96
CA THR A 73 -8.51 -16.73 9.33
C THR A 73 -7.79 -15.62 10.08
N GLU A 74 -6.77 -15.02 9.48
CA GLU A 74 -6.01 -13.92 10.08
C GLU A 74 -6.89 -12.68 10.29
N LEU A 75 -7.74 -12.32 9.32
CA LEU A 75 -8.67 -11.19 9.45
C LEU A 75 -9.68 -11.38 10.60
N CYS A 76 -10.17 -12.59 10.81
CA CYS A 76 -11.12 -12.91 11.87
C CYS A 76 -10.48 -12.92 13.27
N ARG A 77 -9.21 -13.34 13.36
CA ARG A 77 -8.42 -13.24 14.60
C ARG A 77 -8.11 -11.79 14.98
N LEU A 78 -7.85 -10.93 14.01
CA LEU A 78 -7.56 -9.51 14.24
C LEU A 78 -8.80 -8.72 14.70
N THR A 79 -9.98 -9.10 14.22
CA THR A 79 -11.25 -8.45 14.58
C THR A 79 -11.77 -8.89 15.94
N ALA A 80 -11.62 -10.16 16.32
CA ALA A 80 -11.96 -10.66 17.66
C ALA A 80 -11.16 -9.98 18.79
N ASN A 81 -9.95 -9.51 18.48
CA ASN A 81 -9.06 -8.85 19.45
C ASN A 81 -9.18 -7.31 19.50
N SER A 82 -9.96 -6.69 18.61
CA SER A 82 -9.97 -5.23 18.40
C SER A 82 -11.27 -4.55 18.81
N SER A 83 -12.01 -5.08 19.79
CA SER A 83 -13.21 -4.43 20.32
C SER A 83 -12.86 -3.31 21.32
N ALA A 84 -12.30 -2.20 20.85
CA ALA A 84 -12.27 -0.94 21.60
C ALA A 84 -12.24 0.27 20.66
N ALA A 85 -13.26 1.13 20.78
CA ALA A 85 -13.31 2.41 20.08
C ALA A 85 -12.20 3.36 20.62
N LEU A 86 -11.43 3.94 19.70
CA LEU A 86 -10.32 4.84 20.00
C LEU A 86 -10.78 6.29 20.21
N PRO A 87 -10.07 7.07 21.05
CA PRO A 87 -10.27 8.52 21.16
C PRO A 87 -9.77 9.23 19.89
N PRO A 88 -10.18 10.49 19.63
CA PRO A 88 -9.70 11.25 18.47
C PRO A 88 -8.21 11.51 18.64
N THR A 89 -7.39 10.74 17.94
CA THR A 89 -6.01 11.13 17.66
C THR A 89 -6.05 12.33 16.73
N ASP A 90 -5.24 13.30 17.09
CA ASP A 90 -5.09 14.53 16.36
C ASP A 90 -4.47 14.27 14.98
N ASN A 91 -5.28 14.40 13.91
CA ASN A 91 -4.83 14.32 12.52
C ASN A 91 -3.78 15.42 12.20
N GLU A 92 -3.53 16.37 13.12
CA GLU A 92 -2.69 17.55 12.93
C GLU A 92 -1.19 17.29 13.17
N ASN A 93 -0.79 16.20 13.84
CA ASN A 93 0.63 15.95 14.13
C ASN A 93 1.34 15.22 12.97
N PRO A 94 2.57 15.59 12.57
CA PRO A 94 3.29 14.85 11.55
C PRO A 94 3.53 13.41 11.99
N GLN A 95 3.02 12.45 11.21
CA GLN A 95 3.09 11.00 11.48
C GLN A 95 4.49 10.42 11.18
N VAL A 96 5.50 11.29 11.02
CA VAL A 96 6.88 10.96 10.66
C VAL A 96 7.76 11.23 11.87
N SER A 97 8.40 10.18 12.39
CA SER A 97 9.31 10.30 13.53
C SER A 97 10.63 10.95 13.10
N GLU A 98 11.32 11.55 14.07
CA GLU A 98 12.66 12.13 13.87
C GLU A 98 13.65 11.06 13.33
N GLU A 99 13.52 9.78 13.74
CA GLU A 99 14.34 8.70 13.17
C GLU A 99 14.15 8.53 11.65
N LEU A 100 12.93 8.68 11.13
CA LEU A 100 12.70 8.60 9.68
C LEU A 100 13.33 9.78 8.94
N LEU A 101 13.23 10.99 9.52
CA LEU A 101 13.85 12.20 8.96
C LEU A 101 15.39 12.10 8.93
N GLN A 102 15.97 11.30 9.83
CA GLN A 102 17.41 11.07 9.94
C GLN A 102 17.91 9.86 9.13
N ALA A 103 17.07 9.24 8.31
CA ALA A 103 17.42 8.06 7.56
C ALA A 103 18.71 8.25 6.72
N PRO A 104 19.54 7.18 6.56
CA PRO A 104 20.81 7.27 5.86
C PRO A 104 20.65 7.88 4.46
N ALA A 105 21.61 8.72 4.09
CA ALA A 105 21.59 9.51 2.86
C ALA A 105 22.62 9.06 1.81
N VAL A 106 23.14 7.85 1.98
CA VAL A 106 24.14 7.27 1.09
C VAL A 106 23.88 5.77 1.05
N PHE A 107 23.72 5.24 -0.16
CA PHE A 107 23.65 3.81 -0.43
C PHE A 107 24.87 3.40 -1.27
N SER A 108 25.51 2.31 -0.89
CA SER A 108 26.45 1.58 -1.75
C SER A 108 25.87 0.21 -2.13
N PRO A 109 25.99 -0.25 -3.38
CA PRO A 109 25.62 -1.61 -3.78
C PRO A 109 26.39 -2.71 -3.05
N SER A 110 27.50 -2.36 -2.38
CA SER A 110 28.28 -3.26 -1.52
C SER A 110 27.80 -3.31 -0.08
N ASP A 111 26.85 -2.45 0.30
CA ASP A 111 26.32 -2.43 1.66
C ASP A 111 25.54 -3.71 1.93
N THR A 112 25.68 -4.22 3.14
CA THR A 112 24.95 -5.43 3.56
C THR A 112 23.54 -5.02 3.96
N PRO A 113 22.50 -5.70 3.44
CA PRO A 113 21.15 -5.43 3.88
C PRO A 113 20.97 -5.83 5.36
N PRO A 114 19.92 -5.37 6.06
CA PRO A 114 19.73 -5.66 7.47
C PRO A 114 19.72 -7.16 7.83
N GLY A 115 19.34 -8.04 6.90
CA GLY A 115 19.50 -9.48 7.07
C GLY A 115 18.43 -10.15 7.93
N GLU A 116 17.36 -9.43 8.28
CA GLU A 116 16.30 -9.92 9.16
C GLU A 116 15.20 -10.66 8.38
N ASP A 117 14.96 -10.26 7.13
CA ASP A 117 13.99 -10.88 6.23
C ASP A 117 14.54 -10.93 4.78
N PRO A 118 14.63 -12.11 4.13
CA PRO A 118 15.18 -12.23 2.77
C PRO A 118 14.40 -11.49 1.68
N LEU A 119 13.06 -11.38 1.81
CA LEU A 119 12.23 -10.65 0.86
C LEU A 119 12.44 -9.14 1.03
N LEU A 120 12.47 -8.65 2.28
CA LEU A 120 12.76 -7.24 2.55
C LEU A 120 14.20 -6.86 2.17
N ASP A 121 15.16 -7.77 2.32
CA ASP A 121 16.54 -7.59 1.83
C ASP A 121 16.60 -7.42 0.32
N GLN A 122 15.80 -8.20 -0.42
CA GLN A 122 15.70 -8.06 -1.87
C GLN A 122 15.14 -6.69 -2.24
N TYR A 123 14.02 -6.27 -1.64
CA TYR A 123 13.44 -4.96 -1.87
C TYR A 123 14.38 -3.82 -1.46
N TRP A 124 15.14 -4.00 -0.37
CA TRP A 124 16.18 -3.06 0.08
C TRP A 124 17.26 -2.86 -0.97
N LEU A 125 17.83 -3.94 -1.51
CA LEU A 125 18.85 -3.86 -2.55
C LEU A 125 18.30 -3.19 -3.82
N GLU A 126 17.11 -3.60 -4.25
CA GLU A 126 16.44 -3.05 -5.42
C GLU A 126 16.10 -1.56 -5.27
N CYS A 127 15.62 -1.15 -4.09
CA CYS A 127 15.38 0.24 -3.76
C CYS A 127 16.67 1.05 -3.81
N GLY A 128 17.75 0.57 -3.20
CA GLY A 128 19.06 1.24 -3.26
C GLY A 128 19.56 1.45 -4.69
N LEU A 129 19.36 0.46 -5.56
CA LEU A 129 19.68 0.51 -6.99
C LEU A 129 18.78 1.44 -7.83
N GLY A 130 17.77 2.07 -7.22
CA GLY A 130 16.94 3.09 -7.89
C GLY A 130 15.63 2.55 -8.46
N LYS A 131 15.16 1.38 -8.04
CA LYS A 131 13.82 0.90 -8.41
C LYS A 131 12.77 1.48 -7.45
N ALA A 132 12.07 2.53 -7.87
CA ALA A 132 11.03 3.19 -7.06
C ALA A 132 9.99 2.22 -6.48
N LYS A 133 9.44 1.34 -7.32
CA LYS A 133 8.47 0.34 -6.88
C LYS A 133 8.99 -0.53 -5.74
N ALA A 134 10.28 -0.89 -5.75
CA ALA A 134 10.87 -1.68 -4.68
C ALA A 134 11.02 -0.87 -3.38
N CYS A 135 11.26 0.45 -3.47
CA CYS A 135 11.21 1.32 -2.29
C CYS A 135 9.80 1.37 -1.71
N ASP A 136 8.77 1.51 -2.55
CA ASP A 136 7.38 1.51 -2.09
C ASP A 136 7.01 0.16 -1.46
N ASP A 137 7.31 -0.95 -2.13
CA ASP A 137 7.02 -2.29 -1.62
C ASP A 137 7.76 -2.55 -0.29
N LEU A 138 9.00 -2.07 -0.15
CA LEU A 138 9.74 -2.12 1.10
C LEU A 138 9.07 -1.29 2.20
N PHE A 139 8.66 -0.06 1.91
CA PHE A 139 8.06 0.84 2.90
C PHE A 139 6.75 0.26 3.47
N TYR A 140 5.88 -0.26 2.60
CA TYR A 140 4.59 -0.82 3.02
C TYR A 140 4.69 -2.21 3.68
N SER A 141 5.80 -2.93 3.48
CA SER A 141 5.99 -4.28 4.03
C SER A 141 6.93 -4.30 5.26
N ALA A 142 7.72 -3.25 5.47
CA ALA A 142 8.71 -3.21 6.53
C ALA A 142 8.05 -3.01 7.92
N PRO A 143 8.60 -3.63 8.98
CA PRO A 143 8.19 -3.33 10.35
C PRO A 143 8.44 -1.85 10.69
N ARG A 144 7.55 -1.27 11.48
CA ARG A 144 7.65 0.11 11.96
C ARG A 144 8.95 0.34 12.74
N GLY A 145 9.60 1.48 12.49
CA GLY A 145 10.86 1.90 13.08
C GLY A 145 12.08 1.12 12.58
N SER A 146 11.90 0.10 11.73
CA SER A 146 12.99 -0.73 11.26
C SER A 146 13.95 0.03 10.33
N ARG A 147 15.15 -0.55 10.15
CA ARG A 147 16.13 -0.04 9.18
C ARG A 147 15.64 -0.14 7.74
N TYR A 148 14.80 -1.13 7.44
CA TYR A 148 14.16 -1.26 6.13
C TYR A 148 13.23 -0.07 5.86
N GLU A 149 12.36 0.25 6.81
CA GLU A 149 11.40 1.34 6.68
C GLU A 149 12.12 2.69 6.53
N GLN A 150 13.13 2.96 7.36
CA GLN A 150 13.94 4.17 7.26
C GLN A 150 14.62 4.30 5.88
N PHE A 151 15.18 3.20 5.38
CA PHE A 151 15.86 3.19 4.09
C PHE A 151 14.89 3.35 2.90
N ALA A 152 13.71 2.72 2.99
CA ALA A 152 12.64 2.89 2.02
C ALA A 152 12.12 4.33 2.01
N PHE A 153 11.90 4.90 3.19
CA PHE A 153 11.44 6.28 3.39
C PHE A 153 12.43 7.31 2.85
N SER A 154 13.74 7.03 2.87
CA SER A 154 14.75 7.91 2.24
C SER A 154 14.92 7.68 0.74
N CYS A 155 14.10 6.82 0.14
CA CYS A 155 14.19 6.39 -1.25
C CYS A 155 15.52 5.77 -1.61
N GLY A 156 15.98 4.84 -0.78
CA GLY A 156 17.22 4.12 -0.98
C GLY A 156 18.44 5.00 -0.76
N GLY A 157 18.38 5.88 0.24
CA GLY A 157 19.49 6.75 0.60
C GLY A 157 19.53 8.10 -0.12
N ARG A 158 18.44 8.54 -0.74
CA ARG A 158 18.40 9.78 -1.54
C ARG A 158 17.66 10.95 -0.87
N ARG A 159 17.36 10.85 0.43
CA ARG A 159 16.71 11.90 1.26
C ARG A 159 15.43 12.49 0.66
N ASN A 160 14.69 11.73 -0.14
CA ASN A 160 13.37 12.13 -0.59
C ASN A 160 12.34 11.15 -0.06
N MET A 161 11.13 11.64 0.13
CA MET A 161 10.04 10.93 0.78
C MET A 161 9.08 10.25 -0.21
N ASP A 162 9.18 10.57 -1.51
CA ASP A 162 8.45 9.90 -2.59
C ASP A 162 9.42 9.43 -3.67
N CYS A 163 9.56 8.11 -3.77
CA CYS A 163 10.59 7.47 -4.56
C CYS A 163 10.18 7.36 -6.02
N SER A 164 8.87 7.25 -6.28
CA SER A 164 8.28 7.19 -7.61
C SER A 164 8.39 8.55 -8.30
N LEU A 165 8.22 9.65 -7.55
CA LEU A 165 8.50 11.00 -8.01
C LEU A 165 10.00 11.25 -8.25
N LEU A 166 10.87 10.79 -7.34
CA LEU A 166 12.32 11.00 -7.45
C LEU A 166 12.98 10.19 -8.57
N LEU A 167 12.53 8.96 -8.80
CA LEU A 167 13.19 7.99 -9.70
C LEU A 167 12.51 7.91 -11.08
N GLY A 168 11.66 8.89 -11.40
CA GLY A 168 11.27 9.21 -12.77
C GLY A 168 10.24 8.27 -13.41
N ILE A 169 9.34 7.65 -12.63
CA ILE A 169 8.23 6.89 -13.23
C ILE A 169 7.06 7.82 -13.61
N ASP A 170 6.85 8.94 -12.90
CA ASP A 170 5.76 9.90 -13.14
C ASP A 170 6.22 11.34 -13.46
N GLN A 171 7.46 11.52 -13.93
CA GLN A 171 7.93 12.84 -14.35
C GLN A 171 7.91 12.95 -15.89
N PRO A 172 6.84 13.49 -16.51
CA PRO A 172 7.02 14.14 -17.81
C PRO A 172 7.69 15.50 -17.56
N ASP A 173 8.93 15.62 -18.04
CA ASP A 173 9.68 16.84 -18.37
C ASP A 173 9.41 18.15 -17.58
N GLY A 174 10.37 18.55 -16.71
CA GLY A 174 10.80 19.95 -16.58
C GLY A 174 10.44 20.74 -15.30
N ASP A 175 11.48 21.18 -14.57
CA ASP A 175 11.63 22.49 -13.89
C ASP A 175 10.48 23.12 -13.07
N LEU A 176 9.48 22.35 -12.60
CA LEU A 176 8.50 22.89 -11.65
C LEU A 176 9.23 23.36 -10.37
N ASN A 177 8.92 24.57 -9.95
CA ASN A 177 9.35 25.15 -8.69
C ASN A 177 8.19 25.99 -8.13
N PRO A 178 8.25 26.46 -6.88
CA PRO A 178 7.16 27.23 -6.28
C PRO A 178 6.78 28.52 -7.03
N LEU A 179 7.63 29.03 -7.93
CA LEU A 179 7.34 30.22 -8.74
C LEU A 179 6.83 29.89 -10.14
N THR A 180 6.69 28.61 -10.49
CA THR A 180 6.12 28.22 -11.77
C THR A 180 4.66 28.67 -11.83
N PRO A 181 4.27 29.46 -12.85
CA PRO A 181 2.89 29.92 -12.98
C PRO A 181 1.94 28.75 -13.30
N PRO A 182 0.65 28.89 -12.95
CA PRO A 182 -0.34 27.86 -13.27
C PRO A 182 -0.53 27.71 -14.79
N PRO A 183 -0.94 26.52 -15.27
CA PRO A 183 -1.15 26.25 -16.70
C PRO A 183 -2.17 27.16 -17.40
N GLY A 184 -3.21 27.63 -16.69
CA GLY A 184 -4.24 28.48 -17.28
C GLY A 184 -5.43 27.74 -17.90
N ASP A 185 -5.49 26.41 -17.75
CA ASP A 185 -6.51 25.57 -18.38
C ASP A 185 -7.82 25.50 -17.57
N ASP A 186 -7.74 25.71 -16.24
CA ASP A 186 -8.90 25.72 -15.33
C ASP A 186 -8.72 26.76 -14.22
N GLU A 187 -9.63 27.75 -14.16
CA GLU A 187 -9.56 28.87 -13.20
C GLU A 187 -9.63 28.39 -11.73
N ASN A 188 -10.37 27.32 -11.43
CA ASN A 188 -10.46 26.80 -10.07
C ASN A 188 -9.16 26.11 -9.67
N LEU A 189 -8.61 25.27 -10.55
CA LEU A 189 -7.34 24.60 -10.30
C LEU A 189 -6.17 25.60 -10.26
N ASP A 190 -6.22 26.68 -11.04
CA ASP A 190 -5.25 27.78 -10.99
C ASP A 190 -5.26 28.48 -9.64
N ARG A 191 -6.44 28.74 -9.06
CA ARG A 191 -6.54 29.32 -7.71
C ARG A 191 -6.00 28.39 -6.63
N LEU A 192 -6.18 27.08 -6.79
CA LEU A 192 -5.60 26.08 -5.89
C LEU A 192 -4.08 26.01 -6.06
N TRP A 193 -3.58 26.05 -7.30
CA TRP A 193 -2.15 26.12 -7.62
C TRP A 193 -1.49 27.32 -6.95
N THR A 194 -2.05 28.52 -7.10
CA THR A 194 -1.48 29.74 -6.48
C THR A 194 -1.40 29.60 -4.97
N ARG A 195 -2.47 29.16 -4.30
CA ARG A 195 -2.45 28.95 -2.84
C ARG A 195 -1.46 27.88 -2.40
N CYS A 196 -1.38 26.76 -3.12
CA CYS A 196 -0.39 25.71 -2.87
C CYS A 196 1.05 26.23 -3.06
N SER A 197 1.28 27.08 -4.06
CA SER A 197 2.57 27.73 -4.30
C SER A 197 2.97 28.67 -3.15
N GLU A 198 1.99 29.34 -2.54
CA GLU A 198 2.14 30.21 -1.38
C GLU A 198 2.32 29.47 -0.05
N GLY A 199 2.10 28.15 -0.04
CA GLY A 199 2.35 27.27 1.10
C GLY A 199 1.11 26.76 1.82
N SER A 200 -0.08 26.87 1.22
CA SER A 200 -1.31 26.27 1.75
C SER A 200 -1.31 24.75 1.62
N THR A 201 -1.29 24.04 2.75
CA THR A 201 -1.35 22.58 2.80
C THR A 201 -2.68 22.04 2.31
N SER A 202 -3.79 22.63 2.75
CA SER A 202 -5.15 22.31 2.30
C SER A 202 -5.31 22.49 0.79
N ALA A 203 -4.77 23.58 0.21
CA ALA A 203 -4.84 23.81 -1.23
C ALA A 203 -3.99 22.81 -2.04
N CYS A 204 -2.79 22.44 -1.56
CA CYS A 204 -2.00 21.39 -2.20
C CYS A 204 -2.72 20.03 -2.16
N GLY A 205 -3.32 19.70 -1.01
CA GLY A 205 -4.09 18.47 -0.83
C GLY A 205 -5.34 18.43 -1.72
N GLU A 206 -6.07 19.54 -1.80
CA GLU A 206 -7.24 19.68 -2.67
C GLU A 206 -6.85 19.56 -4.15
N LEU A 207 -5.76 20.22 -4.56
CA LEU A 207 -5.25 20.15 -5.93
C LEU A 207 -4.88 18.71 -6.30
N ARG A 208 -4.20 17.99 -5.39
CA ARG A 208 -3.86 16.57 -5.56
C ARG A 208 -5.09 15.68 -5.74
N LEU A 209 -6.18 15.94 -4.99
CA LEU A 209 -7.38 15.10 -4.98
C LEU A 209 -8.35 15.40 -6.13
N THR A 210 -8.36 16.63 -6.64
CA THR A 210 -9.36 17.08 -7.62
C THR A 210 -8.82 17.19 -9.04
N ALA A 211 -7.52 17.41 -9.20
CA ALA A 211 -6.91 17.48 -10.52
C ALA A 211 -6.86 16.10 -11.19
N ALA A 212 -6.97 16.11 -12.52
CA ALA A 212 -6.88 14.90 -13.32
C ALA A 212 -5.54 14.18 -13.08
N SER A 213 -5.61 12.86 -12.90
CA SER A 213 -4.44 12.01 -12.64
C SER A 213 -3.36 12.20 -13.72
N GLY A 214 -2.11 12.44 -13.31
CA GLY A 214 -0.98 12.69 -14.22
C GLY A 214 -0.91 14.10 -14.81
N SER A 215 -1.89 14.98 -14.58
CA SER A 215 -1.83 16.39 -15.01
C SER A 215 -0.75 17.18 -14.25
N LEU A 216 -0.32 18.32 -14.81
CA LEU A 216 0.59 19.24 -14.13
C LEU A 216 0.05 19.69 -12.76
N TYR A 217 -1.26 19.96 -12.67
CA TYR A 217 -1.92 20.30 -11.41
C TYR A 217 -1.77 19.19 -10.37
N SER A 218 -2.07 17.94 -10.74
CA SER A 218 -1.94 16.78 -9.85
C SER A 218 -0.50 16.58 -9.39
N GLN A 219 0.48 16.73 -10.29
CA GLN A 219 1.91 16.65 -9.96
C GLN A 219 2.37 17.78 -9.03
N PHE A 220 1.91 19.02 -9.25
CA PHE A 220 2.25 20.16 -8.42
C PHE A 220 1.65 20.03 -7.01
N GLY A 221 0.39 19.62 -6.90
CA GLY A 221 -0.25 19.33 -5.61
C GLY A 221 0.42 18.17 -4.88
N THR A 222 0.68 17.06 -5.58
CA THR A 222 1.39 15.87 -5.07
C THR A 222 2.79 16.21 -4.57
N SER A 223 3.48 17.16 -5.19
CA SER A 223 4.84 17.57 -4.78
C SER A 223 4.86 18.72 -3.77
N CYS A 224 3.71 19.07 -3.17
CA CYS A 224 3.55 20.18 -2.24
C CYS A 224 4.05 21.51 -2.80
N GLY A 225 3.62 21.80 -4.04
CA GLY A 225 4.02 22.97 -4.80
C GLY A 225 5.45 22.89 -5.30
N ALA A 226 5.83 21.73 -5.85
CA ALA A 226 7.17 21.44 -6.37
C ALA A 226 8.30 21.56 -5.33
N ARG A 227 8.02 21.12 -4.09
CA ARG A 227 8.97 21.04 -2.97
C ARG A 227 9.52 19.63 -2.72
N GLY A 228 9.13 18.66 -3.55
CA GLY A 228 9.75 17.33 -3.61
C GLY A 228 9.25 16.34 -2.55
N THR A 229 8.05 16.54 -2.03
CA THR A 229 7.42 15.61 -1.07
C THR A 229 5.92 15.56 -1.28
N THR A 230 5.30 14.43 -0.90
CA THR A 230 3.85 14.23 -0.79
C THR A 230 3.30 14.57 0.59
N TYR A 231 4.17 14.81 1.57
CA TYR A 231 3.81 15.11 2.95
C TYR A 231 3.89 16.60 3.22
N CYS A 232 2.87 17.33 2.75
CA CYS A 232 2.91 18.79 2.79
C CYS A 232 2.99 19.33 4.22
N THR A 233 2.37 18.66 5.18
CA THR A 233 2.37 19.06 6.61
C THR A 233 3.75 19.04 7.27
N LEU A 234 4.75 18.38 6.66
CA LEU A 234 6.13 18.41 7.17
C LEU A 234 6.88 19.69 6.85
N ILE A 235 6.51 20.36 5.74
CA ILE A 235 7.31 21.44 5.15
C ILE A 235 6.51 22.73 4.95
N LEU A 236 5.19 22.66 5.07
CA LEU A 236 4.26 23.78 4.93
C LEU A 236 3.43 23.94 6.20
N GLU A 237 2.94 25.15 6.44
CA GLU A 237 2.05 25.44 7.57
C GLU A 237 0.71 24.72 7.36
N TYR A 238 0.22 24.08 8.43
CA TYR A 238 -1.10 23.48 8.40
C TYR A 238 -2.17 24.56 8.43
N ASP A 239 -2.99 24.64 7.38
CA ASP A 239 -4.08 25.60 7.26
C ASP A 239 -5.47 24.96 7.14
N GLY A 240 -5.55 23.65 7.40
CA GLY A 240 -6.79 22.88 7.44
C GLY A 240 -6.75 21.65 6.54
N GLU A 241 -7.86 20.90 6.55
CA GLU A 241 -8.07 19.77 5.65
C GLU A 241 -8.58 20.23 4.27
N PRO A 242 -8.29 19.49 3.18
CA PRO A 242 -8.87 19.75 1.86
C PRO A 242 -10.41 19.71 1.89
N PRO A 243 -11.11 20.75 1.39
CA PRO A 243 -12.57 20.80 1.39
C PRO A 243 -13.24 19.64 0.64
N SER A 244 -12.58 19.05 -0.37
CA SER A 244 -13.11 17.88 -1.09
C SER A 244 -13.29 16.63 -0.22
N LEU A 245 -12.75 16.64 1.00
CA LEU A 245 -12.89 15.55 1.97
C LEU A 245 -14.04 15.76 2.94
N ASP A 246 -14.74 16.91 2.92
CA ASP A 246 -15.91 17.16 3.78
C ASP A 246 -17.02 16.08 3.61
N ASP A 247 -17.09 15.47 2.42
CA ASP A 247 -18.06 14.43 2.08
C ASP A 247 -17.52 12.99 2.22
N LEU A 248 -16.22 12.81 2.53
CA LEU A 248 -15.63 11.48 2.72
C LEU A 248 -15.42 11.20 4.20
N ASN A 249 -15.74 9.97 4.63
CA ASN A 249 -15.42 9.52 5.96
C ASN A 249 -15.15 8.02 5.97
N PRO A 250 -14.46 7.49 6.98
CA PRO A 250 -14.03 6.10 6.96
C PRO A 250 -15.12 5.05 6.98
N THR A 251 -16.33 5.44 7.40
CA THR A 251 -17.47 4.54 7.62
C THR A 251 -18.50 4.62 6.52
N MET A 252 -18.23 5.37 5.45
CA MET A 252 -19.17 5.51 4.35
C MET A 252 -19.19 4.25 3.47
N ASP A 253 -20.38 3.90 3.00
CA ASP A 253 -20.59 2.73 2.13
C ASP A 253 -19.84 2.91 0.78
N PRO A 254 -19.29 1.83 0.21
CA PRO A 254 -18.63 1.89 -1.08
C PRO A 254 -19.64 2.16 -2.22
N PRO A 255 -19.18 2.70 -3.38
CA PRO A 255 -20.06 3.09 -4.48
C PRO A 255 -20.84 1.96 -5.16
N GLY A 256 -20.47 0.69 -4.98
CA GLY A 256 -21.20 -0.44 -5.57
C GLY A 256 -20.92 -0.66 -7.06
N GLN A 257 -19.86 -0.06 -7.61
CA GLN A 257 -19.60 -0.06 -9.07
C GLN A 257 -18.65 -1.19 -9.49
N ASP A 258 -17.79 -1.64 -8.59
CA ASP A 258 -16.81 -2.69 -8.81
C ASP A 258 -16.53 -3.40 -7.48
N GLU A 259 -16.80 -4.70 -7.44
CA GLU A 259 -16.72 -5.50 -6.22
C GLU A 259 -15.32 -5.55 -5.62
N LEU A 260 -14.27 -5.62 -6.44
CA LEU A 260 -12.89 -5.62 -5.95
C LEU A 260 -12.52 -4.25 -5.36
N LEU A 261 -12.93 -3.17 -6.02
CA LEU A 261 -12.67 -1.82 -5.51
C LEU A 261 -13.50 -1.51 -4.26
N ASP A 262 -14.71 -2.07 -4.14
CA ASP A 262 -15.54 -1.94 -2.95
C ASP A 262 -14.92 -2.69 -1.75
N GLN A 263 -14.35 -3.88 -1.97
CA GLN A 263 -13.61 -4.59 -0.92
C GLN A 263 -12.35 -3.80 -0.48
N LEU A 264 -11.59 -3.28 -1.44
CA LEU A 264 -10.43 -2.42 -1.15
C LEU A 264 -10.82 -1.13 -0.42
N TRP A 265 -11.99 -0.58 -0.74
CA TRP A 265 -12.58 0.56 -0.04
C TRP A 265 -12.86 0.23 1.43
N GLU A 266 -13.56 -0.86 1.71
CA GLU A 266 -13.86 -1.27 3.08
C GLU A 266 -12.59 -1.53 3.90
N LEU A 267 -11.60 -2.21 3.30
CA LEU A 267 -10.31 -2.46 3.94
C LEU A 267 -9.57 -1.14 4.23
N CYS A 268 -9.55 -0.21 3.27
CA CYS A 268 -8.94 1.11 3.43
C CYS A 268 -9.63 1.92 4.55
N GLY A 269 -10.97 1.91 4.60
CA GLY A 269 -11.75 2.52 5.69
C GLY A 269 -11.39 1.93 7.06
N ASN A 270 -11.13 0.63 7.09
CA ASN A 270 -10.70 -0.16 8.24
C ASN A 270 -9.17 -0.17 8.48
N GLN A 271 -8.47 0.86 8.00
CA GLN A 271 -7.06 1.10 8.33
C GLN A 271 -6.06 0.10 7.70
N ASP A 272 -6.42 -0.52 6.58
CA ASP A 272 -5.46 -1.24 5.74
C ASP A 272 -4.79 -0.27 4.75
N ALA A 273 -3.54 0.10 5.06
CA ALA A 273 -2.77 1.03 4.26
C ALA A 273 -2.45 0.51 2.85
N ARG A 274 -2.31 -0.82 2.72
CA ARG A 274 -2.04 -1.45 1.43
C ARG A 274 -3.29 -1.45 0.56
N ALA A 275 -4.44 -1.70 1.16
CA ALA A 275 -5.72 -1.56 0.48
C ALA A 275 -5.95 -0.11 0.00
N CYS A 276 -5.64 0.90 0.82
CA CYS A 276 -5.71 2.30 0.37
C CYS A 276 -4.79 2.58 -0.84
N LYS A 277 -3.54 2.08 -0.81
CA LYS A 277 -2.60 2.20 -1.92
C LYS A 277 -3.12 1.51 -3.18
N ASP A 278 -3.59 0.27 -3.05
CA ASP A 278 -4.07 -0.51 -4.19
C ASP A 278 -5.36 0.09 -4.75
N LEU A 279 -6.24 0.62 -3.90
CA LEU A 279 -7.43 1.35 -4.32
C LEU A 279 -7.09 2.62 -5.12
N ALA A 280 -6.13 3.42 -4.63
CA ALA A 280 -5.64 4.60 -5.33
C ALA A 280 -5.00 4.27 -6.69
N LYS A 281 -4.32 3.12 -6.77
CA LYS A 281 -3.58 2.68 -7.95
C LYS A 281 -4.46 2.03 -9.01
N HIS A 282 -5.44 1.25 -8.59
CA HIS A 282 -6.25 0.41 -9.48
C HIS A 282 -7.64 0.99 -9.75
N GLY A 283 -8.10 1.96 -8.95
CA GLY A 283 -9.34 2.66 -9.19
C GLY A 283 -9.34 3.46 -10.51
N PRO A 284 -10.50 3.69 -11.13
CA PRO A 284 -10.59 4.54 -12.31
C PRO A 284 -10.07 5.95 -11.99
N ALA A 285 -9.32 6.54 -12.92
CA ALA A 285 -8.77 7.89 -12.75
C ALA A 285 -9.88 8.88 -12.35
N ASP A 286 -9.56 9.74 -11.38
CA ASP A 286 -10.42 10.82 -10.88
C ASP A 286 -11.75 10.36 -10.23
N SER A 287 -11.89 9.04 -10.00
CA SER A 287 -13.05 8.46 -9.31
C SER A 287 -13.00 8.69 -7.80
N VAL A 288 -14.14 8.48 -7.15
CA VAL A 288 -14.23 8.51 -5.70
C VAL A 288 -13.37 7.43 -5.04
N TYR A 289 -13.19 6.26 -5.68
CA TYR A 289 -12.28 5.21 -5.20
C TYR A 289 -10.85 5.72 -5.05
N VAL A 290 -10.34 6.39 -6.09
CA VAL A 290 -8.99 6.95 -6.08
C VAL A 290 -8.86 8.01 -4.99
N LYS A 291 -9.84 8.93 -4.88
CA LYS A 291 -9.85 9.97 -3.82
C LYS A 291 -9.87 9.37 -2.43
N PHE A 292 -10.67 8.33 -2.20
CA PHE A 292 -10.75 7.64 -0.91
C PHE A 292 -9.44 6.94 -0.54
N GLY A 293 -8.79 6.26 -1.49
CA GLY A 293 -7.49 5.62 -1.29
C GLY A 293 -6.37 6.63 -1.01
N ILE A 294 -6.28 7.69 -1.83
CA ILE A 294 -5.26 8.76 -1.71
C ILE A 294 -5.42 9.58 -0.42
N SER A 295 -6.63 9.61 0.14
CA SER A 295 -6.97 10.23 1.42
C SER A 295 -7.04 9.22 2.57
N CYS A 296 -6.42 8.05 2.47
CA CYS A 296 -6.36 7.09 3.59
C CYS A 296 -7.73 6.80 4.23
N GLY A 297 -8.73 6.61 3.36
CA GLY A 297 -10.11 6.34 3.73
C GLY A 297 -10.86 7.58 4.23
N GLY A 298 -10.68 8.73 3.57
CA GLY A 298 -11.33 9.99 3.95
C GLY A 298 -10.68 10.71 5.14
N ARG A 299 -9.42 10.40 5.44
CA ARG A 299 -8.59 11.04 6.47
C ARG A 299 -7.45 11.73 5.75
N SER A 300 -7.53 13.04 5.56
CA SER A 300 -6.71 13.97 4.78
C SER A 300 -5.16 13.91 4.87
N VAL A 301 -4.56 12.85 5.43
CA VAL A 301 -3.16 12.71 5.81
C VAL A 301 -2.54 11.50 5.12
N ALA A 302 -1.30 11.62 4.67
CA ALA A 302 -0.48 10.52 4.14
C ALA A 302 0.85 10.45 4.95
N PRO A 303 1.55 9.29 4.97
CA PRO A 303 1.19 8.03 4.34
C PRO A 303 0.23 7.23 5.21
N CYS A 304 -0.70 6.52 4.57
CA CYS A 304 -1.72 5.73 5.29
C CYS A 304 -1.10 4.74 6.27
N ALA A 305 0.03 4.11 5.90
CA ALA A 305 0.74 3.17 6.75
C ALA A 305 1.15 3.77 8.11
N ARG A 306 1.52 5.05 8.15
CA ARG A 306 1.89 5.73 9.39
C ARG A 306 0.68 6.23 10.16
N LEU A 307 -0.24 6.90 9.46
CA LEU A 307 -1.50 7.32 10.07
C LEU A 307 -2.15 6.17 10.81
N PHE A 308 -2.33 5.03 10.15
CA PHE A 308 -2.99 3.86 10.72
C PHE A 308 -2.20 3.21 11.85
N ALA A 309 -0.86 3.21 11.78
CA ALA A 309 -0.03 2.72 12.88
C ALA A 309 -0.10 3.62 14.13
N ASP A 310 -0.42 4.91 13.98
CA ASP A 310 -0.60 5.86 15.10
C ASP A 310 -2.02 5.85 15.66
N LEU A 311 -3.02 5.45 14.86
CA LEU A 311 -4.38 5.16 15.34
C LEU A 311 -4.40 3.93 16.24
N GLN A 312 -3.56 2.93 15.99
CA GLN A 312 -3.43 1.77 16.87
C GLN A 312 -2.82 2.21 18.21
N PRO A 313 -3.42 1.82 19.35
CA PRO A 313 -2.91 2.25 20.64
C PRO A 313 -1.48 1.72 20.83
N ALA A 314 -0.55 2.61 21.16
CA ALA A 314 0.76 2.22 21.66
C ALA A 314 0.54 1.33 22.90
N ASN A 315 0.83 0.04 22.78
CA ASN A 315 0.71 -0.88 23.90
C ASN A 315 1.55 -0.36 25.10
N PRO A 316 1.01 -0.38 26.33
CA PRO A 316 1.73 0.00 27.55
C PRO A 316 2.85 -0.98 27.93
#